data_AF-A0A265Q101-F1
#
_entry.id   AF-A0A265Q101-F1
#
_cell.length_a   1.000
_cell.length_b   1.000
_cell.length_c   1.000
_cell.angle_alpha   90.00
_cell.angle_beta   90.00
_cell.angle_gamma   90.00
#
_symmetry.space_group_name_H-M   'P 1'
#
loop_
_entity.id
_entity.type
_entity.pdbx_description
1 polymer ?
#
loop_
_entity_poly.entity_id
_entity_poly.type
_entity_poly.pdbx_seq_one_letter_code
_entity_poly.pdbx_strand_id
1 'polypeptide(L)'
;MEENNLFRKMNTELSAEDIAMLSPLQLAYIGDAVYELLVRTYLLEKKLPVKELHKLTIKYVKAKAQADIVHMLEDILNEDERAVVKKGRNAKTNTMPKNADMIDYKYATGFEALMGYLYLMGKDYRIAELFKVVSHIDIN
;
A
#
# COMPACT_ATOMS: atom_id res chain seq x y z
N MET A 1 5.62 -0.46 24.08
CA MET A 1 4.38 0.32 24.29
C MET A 1 3.35 -0.30 23.38
N GLU A 2 2.16 -0.68 23.88
CA GLU A 2 1.06 -1.07 22.99
C GLU A 2 0.76 0.12 22.08
N GLU A 3 1.04 -0.03 20.79
CA GLU A 3 0.69 0.99 19.80
C GLU A 3 -0.84 1.04 19.71
N ASN A 4 -1.39 2.13 20.24
CA ASN A 4 -2.81 2.35 20.42
C ASN A 4 -3.45 2.77 19.08
N ASN A 5 -3.43 1.88 18.09
CA ASN A 5 -4.04 2.12 16.79
C ASN A 5 -5.55 1.81 16.85
N LEU A 6 -6.38 2.86 16.99
CA LEU A 6 -7.84 2.76 17.06
C LEU A 6 -8.43 1.96 15.88
N PHE A 7 -7.89 2.13 14.67
CA PHE A 7 -8.43 1.49 13.48
C PHE A 7 -8.24 -0.03 13.50
N ARG A 8 -7.15 -0.53 14.10
CA ARG A 8 -6.93 -1.97 14.26
C ARG A 8 -7.83 -2.58 15.32
N LYS A 9 -8.13 -1.83 16.38
CA LYS A 9 -9.01 -2.28 17.48
C LYS A 9 -10.46 -2.49 17.04
N MET A 10 -10.86 -1.97 15.87
CA MET A 10 -12.15 -2.27 15.27
C MET A 10 -12.29 -3.73 14.85
N ASN A 11 -11.18 -4.48 14.77
CA ASN A 11 -11.19 -5.91 14.54
C ASN A 11 -10.57 -6.65 15.74
N THR A 12 -11.37 -7.41 16.46
CA THR A 12 -10.96 -8.18 17.64
C THR A 12 -10.76 -9.67 17.35
N GLU A 13 -11.13 -10.12 16.16
CA GLU A 13 -11.24 -11.55 15.83
C GLU A 13 -10.10 -12.07 14.95
N LEU A 14 -9.43 -11.20 14.18
CA LEU A 14 -8.33 -11.62 13.31
C LEU A 14 -7.05 -11.89 14.10
N SER A 15 -6.65 -13.16 14.16
CA SER A 15 -5.31 -13.58 14.60
C SER A 15 -4.26 -13.32 13.51
N ALA A 16 -2.97 -13.47 13.87
CA ALA A 16 -1.88 -13.41 12.91
C ALA A 16 -2.00 -14.52 11.84
N GLU A 17 -2.45 -15.71 12.24
CA GLU A 17 -2.75 -16.82 11.34
C GLU A 17 -3.87 -16.46 10.35
N ASP A 18 -4.95 -15.84 10.83
CA ASP A 18 -6.06 -15.42 9.96
C ASP A 18 -5.61 -14.37 8.93
N ILE A 19 -4.78 -13.40 9.36
CA ILE A 19 -4.21 -12.39 8.47
C ILE A 19 -3.37 -13.04 7.37
N ALA A 20 -2.58 -14.07 7.69
CA ALA A 20 -1.78 -14.81 6.72
C ALA A 20 -2.64 -15.61 5.71
N MET A 21 -3.89 -15.92 6.08
CA MET A 21 -4.88 -16.61 5.22
C MET A 21 -5.74 -15.67 4.38
N LEU A 22 -5.72 -14.36 4.64
CA LEU A 22 -6.48 -13.40 3.84
C LEU A 22 -6.08 -13.47 2.36
N SER A 23 -7.08 -13.36 1.49
CA SER A 23 -6.81 -13.30 0.06
C SER A 23 -6.03 -12.02 -0.28
N PRO A 24 -5.20 -12.03 -1.34
CA PRO A 24 -4.43 -10.85 -1.70
C PRO A 24 -5.30 -9.63 -2.03
N LEU A 25 -6.53 -9.84 -2.51
CA LEU A 25 -7.48 -8.76 -2.77
C LEU A 25 -8.07 -8.17 -1.48
N GLN A 26 -8.26 -8.97 -0.43
CA GLN A 26 -8.65 -8.44 0.90
C GLN A 26 -7.53 -7.61 1.52
N LEU A 27 -6.28 -8.05 1.37
CA LEU A 27 -5.12 -7.27 1.80
C LEU A 27 -5.00 -5.97 1.00
N ALA A 28 -5.15 -6.03 -0.33
CA ALA A 28 -5.12 -4.85 -1.18
C ALA A 28 -6.23 -3.86 -0.83
N TYR A 29 -7.44 -4.35 -0.56
CA TYR A 29 -8.58 -3.52 -0.17
C TYR A 29 -8.30 -2.60 1.02
N ILE A 30 -7.72 -3.14 2.11
CA ILE A 30 -7.36 -2.31 3.27
C ILE A 30 -6.06 -1.52 3.03
N GLY A 31 -5.12 -2.09 2.27
CA GLY A 31 -3.84 -1.47 1.98
C GLY A 31 -3.93 -0.21 1.14
N ASP A 32 -4.86 -0.16 0.18
CA ASP A 32 -5.18 1.07 -0.59
C ASP A 32 -5.60 2.21 0.35
N ALA A 33 -6.51 1.95 1.28
CA ALA A 33 -6.95 2.95 2.26
C ALA A 33 -5.82 3.41 3.19
N VAL A 34 -4.97 2.47 3.63
CA VAL A 34 -3.79 2.78 4.46
C VAL A 34 -2.81 3.68 3.70
N TYR A 35 -2.50 3.35 2.45
CA TYR A 35 -1.58 4.13 1.64
C TYR A 35 -2.13 5.51 1.28
N GLU A 36 -3.41 5.61 0.92
CA GLU A 36 -4.09 6.88 0.65
C GLU A 36 -4.02 7.81 1.87
N LEU A 37 -4.32 7.29 3.08
CA LEU A 37 -4.25 8.08 4.31
C LEU A 37 -2.81 8.52 4.62
N LEU A 38 -1.83 7.64 4.40
CA LEU A 38 -0.41 7.95 4.62
C LEU A 38 0.07 9.07 3.70
N VAL A 39 -0.25 8.99 2.40
CA VAL A 39 0.07 10.02 1.40
C VAL A 39 -0.61 11.35 1.74
N ARG A 40 -1.91 11.33 2.06
CA ARG A 40 -2.64 12.56 2.42
C ARG A 40 -2.06 13.22 3.66
N THR A 41 -1.73 12.42 4.68
CA THR A 41 -1.09 12.90 5.91
C THR A 41 0.25 13.56 5.61
N TYR A 42 1.11 12.92 4.82
CA TYR A 42 2.40 13.46 4.41
C TYR A 42 2.28 14.80 3.65
N LEU A 43 1.33 14.89 2.71
CA LEU A 43 1.18 16.08 1.88
C LEU A 43 0.66 17.31 2.65
N LEU A 44 0.00 17.12 3.79
CA LEU A 44 -0.50 18.24 4.61
C LEU A 44 0.64 19.14 5.15
N GLU A 45 1.85 18.61 5.30
CA GLU A 45 3.02 19.41 5.70
C GLU A 45 3.36 20.51 4.68
N LYS A 46 2.96 20.35 3.42
CA LYS A 46 3.22 21.32 2.34
C LYS A 46 2.36 22.59 2.44
N LYS A 47 1.34 22.63 3.30
CA LYS A 47 0.44 23.79 3.52
C LYS A 47 -0.19 24.35 2.23
N LEU A 48 -0.55 23.46 1.31
CA LEU A 48 -1.17 23.81 0.02
C LEU A 48 -2.70 23.83 0.10
N PRO A 49 -3.39 24.54 -0.82
CA PRO A 49 -4.84 24.43 -0.95
C PRO A 49 -5.28 22.99 -1.26
N VAL A 50 -6.47 22.59 -0.78
CA VAL A 50 -7.02 21.23 -0.95
C VAL A 50 -7.01 20.75 -2.41
N LYS A 51 -7.27 21.64 -3.36
CA LYS A 51 -7.23 21.32 -4.80
C LYS A 51 -5.85 20.84 -5.26
N GLU A 52 -4.79 21.47 -4.78
CA GLU A 52 -3.41 21.10 -5.12
C GLU A 52 -2.96 19.86 -4.35
N LEU A 53 -3.39 19.71 -3.08
CA LEU A 53 -3.18 18.47 -2.32
C LEU A 53 -3.79 17.27 -3.05
N HIS A 54 -5.04 17.38 -3.51
CA HIS A 54 -5.70 16.30 -4.24
C HIS A 54 -4.96 15.91 -5.52
N LYS A 55 -4.49 16.89 -6.30
CA LYS A 55 -3.67 16.63 -7.50
C LYS A 55 -2.38 15.90 -7.15
N LEU A 56 -1.70 16.31 -6.08
CA LEU A 56 -0.49 15.64 -5.61
C LEU A 56 -0.81 14.21 -5.16
N THR A 57 -1.86 14.00 -4.36
CA THR A 57 -2.29 12.67 -3.92
C THR A 57 -2.48 11.73 -5.11
N ILE A 58 -3.20 12.15 -6.16
CA ILE A 58 -3.39 11.34 -7.39
C ILE A 58 -2.05 10.88 -7.99
N LYS A 59 -1.01 11.72 -7.95
CA LYS A 59 0.31 11.35 -8.49
C LYS A 59 0.95 10.18 -7.75
N TYR A 60 0.73 10.06 -6.43
CA TYR A 60 1.24 8.96 -5.61
C TYR A 60 0.39 7.70 -5.75
N VAL A 61 -0.94 7.85 -5.78
CA VAL A 61 -1.86 6.72 -5.59
C VAL A 61 -2.38 6.11 -6.89
N LYS A 62 -2.07 6.69 -8.06
CA LYS A 62 -2.38 6.06 -9.35
C LYS A 62 -1.61 4.74 -9.53
N ALA A 63 -2.23 3.75 -10.18
CA ALA A 63 -1.66 2.40 -10.36
C ALA A 63 -0.22 2.41 -10.90
N LYS A 64 0.07 3.24 -11.92
CA LYS A 64 1.43 3.38 -12.47
C LYS A 64 2.46 3.78 -11.41
N ALA A 65 2.13 4.74 -10.55
CA ALA A 65 3.04 5.21 -9.52
C ALA A 65 3.26 4.14 -8.45
N GLN A 66 2.19 3.45 -8.05
CA GLN A 66 2.30 2.32 -7.12
C GLN A 66 3.12 1.15 -7.70
N ALA A 67 2.99 0.88 -9.00
CA ALA A 67 3.80 -0.12 -9.68
C ALA A 67 5.29 0.25 -9.66
N ASP A 68 5.62 1.51 -9.99
CA ASP A 68 6.99 2.01 -9.93
C ASP A 68 7.55 1.93 -8.50
N ILE A 69 6.74 2.29 -7.50
CA ILE A 69 7.09 2.17 -6.08
C ILE A 69 7.45 0.74 -5.73
N VAL A 70 6.63 -0.24 -6.10
CA VAL A 70 6.91 -1.63 -5.73
C VAL A 70 8.21 -2.14 -6.34
N HIS A 71 8.54 -1.70 -7.57
CA HIS A 71 9.82 -2.02 -8.20
C HIS A 71 11.01 -1.38 -7.47
N MET A 72 10.87 -0.13 -7.00
CA MET A 72 11.92 0.53 -6.23
C MET A 72 12.16 -0.12 -4.86
N LEU A 73 11.12 -0.69 -4.26
CA LEU A 73 11.22 -1.34 -2.95
C LEU A 73 11.79 -2.78 -3.04
N GLU A 74 11.87 -3.38 -4.23
CA GLU A 74 12.13 -4.82 -4.42
C GLU A 74 13.38 -5.35 -3.68
N ASP A 75 14.47 -4.57 -3.69
CA ASP A 75 15.74 -4.94 -3.05
C ASP A 75 15.72 -4.81 -1.52
N ILE A 76 14.84 -3.99 -0.97
CA ILE A 76 14.76 -3.77 0.48
C ILE A 76 13.68 -4.63 1.14
N LEU A 77 12.78 -5.25 0.37
CA LEU A 77 11.78 -6.16 0.91
C LEU A 77 12.43 -7.43 1.48
N ASN A 78 11.86 -7.98 2.54
CA ASN A 78 12.22 -9.33 2.99
C ASN A 78 11.46 -10.41 2.20
N GLU A 79 11.72 -11.69 2.49
CA GLU A 79 11.12 -12.80 1.76
C GLU A 79 9.59 -12.87 1.88
N ASP A 80 9.06 -12.64 3.09
CA ASP A 80 7.62 -12.65 3.35
C ASP A 80 6.91 -11.51 2.62
N GLU A 81 7.49 -10.31 2.66
CA GLU A 81 6.98 -9.12 1.97
C GLU A 81 6.97 -9.32 0.45
N ARG A 82 8.06 -9.87 -0.12
CA ARG A 82 8.12 -10.24 -1.54
C ARG A 82 7.06 -11.28 -1.90
N ALA A 83 6.81 -12.25 -1.02
CA ALA A 83 5.79 -13.26 -1.23
C ALA A 83 4.38 -12.64 -1.25
N VAL A 84 4.09 -11.69 -0.36
CA VAL A 84 2.82 -10.95 -0.35
C VAL A 84 2.64 -10.15 -1.65
N VAL A 85 3.64 -9.38 -2.07
CA VAL A 85 3.61 -8.61 -3.34
C VAL A 85 3.36 -9.54 -4.53
N LYS A 86 4.08 -10.66 -4.60
CA LYS A 86 3.93 -11.64 -5.68
C LYS A 86 2.53 -12.26 -5.70
N LYS A 87 1.94 -12.55 -4.54
CA LYS A 87 0.57 -13.06 -4.42
C LYS A 87 -0.45 -12.01 -4.89
N GLY A 88 -0.31 -10.74 -4.48
CA GLY A 88 -1.15 -9.63 -4.93
C GLY A 88 -1.10 -9.44 -6.45
N ARG A 89 0.12 -9.43 -7.03
CA ARG A 89 0.33 -9.32 -8.48
C ARG A 89 -0.34 -10.42 -9.28
N ASN A 90 -0.42 -11.62 -8.71
CA ASN A 90 -1.00 -12.79 -9.37
C ASN A 90 -2.50 -12.97 -9.07
N ALA A 91 -3.10 -12.11 -8.25
CA ALA A 91 -4.54 -12.17 -7.97
C ALA A 91 -5.34 -11.92 -9.25
N LYS A 92 -6.33 -12.78 -9.52
CA LYS A 92 -7.24 -12.61 -10.65
C LYS A 92 -8.34 -11.63 -10.24
N THR A 93 -8.47 -10.52 -10.97
CA THR A 93 -9.59 -9.58 -10.82
C THR A 93 -10.61 -9.81 -11.95
N ASN A 94 -11.90 -9.77 -11.63
CA ASN A 94 -12.97 -10.00 -12.62
C ASN A 94 -13.19 -8.80 -13.56
N THR A 95 -12.66 -7.63 -13.20
CA THR A 95 -12.76 -6.37 -13.95
C THR A 95 -11.35 -5.87 -14.27
N MET A 96 -10.80 -6.33 -15.39
CA MET A 96 -9.44 -5.96 -15.81
C MET A 96 -9.45 -4.87 -16.91
N PRO A 97 -8.60 -3.84 -16.82
CA PRO A 97 -8.36 -2.90 -17.92
C PRO A 97 -7.72 -3.61 -19.13
N LYS A 98 -7.92 -3.05 -20.34
CA LYS A 98 -7.37 -3.60 -21.59
C LYS A 98 -5.94 -3.06 -21.84
N ASN A 99 -4.92 -3.94 -21.87
CA ASN A 99 -3.50 -3.70 -22.23
C ASN A 99 -2.62 -3.05 -21.14
N ALA A 100 -1.54 -2.33 -21.48
CA ALA A 100 -0.37 -1.98 -20.64
C ALA A 100 -0.67 -1.61 -19.17
N ASP A 101 -1.79 -0.93 -18.93
CA ASP A 101 -2.37 -0.67 -17.60
C ASP A 101 -2.51 -1.93 -16.73
N MET A 102 -2.62 -3.11 -17.33
CA MET A 102 -2.76 -4.40 -16.69
C MET A 102 -1.53 -4.81 -15.90
N ILE A 103 -0.33 -4.51 -16.40
CA ILE A 103 0.91 -4.83 -15.67
C ILE A 103 1.01 -3.91 -14.47
N ASP A 104 0.81 -2.60 -14.69
CA ASP A 104 0.83 -1.60 -13.62
C ASP A 104 -0.24 -1.90 -12.56
N TYR A 105 -1.44 -2.26 -12.98
CA TYR A 105 -2.53 -2.61 -12.06
C TYR A 105 -2.17 -3.83 -11.21
N LYS A 106 -1.57 -4.87 -11.79
CA LYS A 106 -1.12 -6.04 -11.03
C LYS A 106 -0.04 -5.67 -10.01
N TYR A 107 0.94 -4.87 -10.39
CA TYR A 107 1.98 -4.45 -9.44
C TYR A 107 1.44 -3.51 -8.36
N ALA A 108 0.50 -2.61 -8.70
CA ALA A 108 -0.23 -1.78 -7.74
C ALA A 108 -0.99 -2.65 -6.74
N THR A 109 -1.76 -3.64 -7.19
CA THR A 109 -2.43 -4.60 -6.29
C THR A 109 -1.43 -5.36 -5.40
N GLY A 110 -0.24 -5.69 -5.93
CA GLY A 110 0.86 -6.24 -5.13
C GLY A 110 1.33 -5.30 -4.02
N PHE A 111 1.50 -4.02 -4.33
CA PHE A 111 1.89 -2.98 -3.37
C PHE A 111 0.80 -2.75 -2.32
N GLU A 112 -0.46 -2.60 -2.73
CA GLU A 112 -1.60 -2.47 -1.83
C GLU A 112 -1.68 -3.68 -0.89
N ALA A 113 -1.52 -4.91 -1.41
CA ALA A 113 -1.50 -6.11 -0.58
C ALA A 113 -0.38 -6.09 0.48
N LEU A 114 0.81 -5.60 0.13
CA LEU A 114 1.91 -5.42 1.07
C LEU A 114 1.56 -4.41 2.18
N MET A 115 1.01 -3.25 1.80
CA MET A 115 0.59 -2.23 2.77
C MET A 115 -0.48 -2.76 3.72
N GLY A 116 -1.45 -3.51 3.21
CA GLY A 116 -2.49 -4.14 4.00
C GLY A 116 -1.95 -5.20 4.95
N TYR A 117 -1.04 -6.06 4.48
CA TYR A 117 -0.38 -7.06 5.32
C TYR A 117 0.39 -6.43 6.47
N LEU A 118 1.28 -5.46 6.17
CA LEU A 118 2.06 -4.77 7.19
C LEU A 118 1.15 -4.04 8.18
N TYR A 119 0.08 -3.43 7.69
CA TYR A 119 -0.89 -2.76 8.54
C TYR A 119 -1.56 -3.74 9.48
N LEU A 120 -2.12 -4.84 9.01
CA LEU A 120 -2.81 -5.80 9.86
C LEU A 120 -1.87 -6.51 10.85
N MET A 121 -0.61 -6.73 10.46
CA MET A 121 0.43 -7.30 11.32
C MET A 121 1.03 -6.30 12.34
N GLY A 122 0.52 -5.06 12.39
CA GLY A 122 1.00 -4.04 13.33
C GLY A 122 2.43 -3.57 13.06
N LYS A 123 2.90 -3.64 11.81
CA LYS A 123 4.29 -3.31 11.43
C LYS A 123 4.44 -1.83 11.06
N ASP A 124 4.05 -0.94 11.96
CA ASP A 124 4.03 0.52 11.70
C ASP A 124 5.40 1.10 11.34
N TYR A 125 6.45 0.70 12.06
CA TYR A 125 7.83 1.11 11.74
C TYR A 125 8.25 0.70 10.33
N ARG A 126 7.83 -0.48 9.88
CA ARG A 126 8.17 -0.98 8.55
C ARG A 126 7.41 -0.22 7.46
N ILE A 127 6.14 0.10 7.69
CA ILE A 127 5.37 1.00 6.82
C ILE A 127 6.07 2.35 6.69
N ALA A 128 6.50 2.94 7.80
CA ALA A 128 7.20 4.22 7.80
C ALA A 128 8.54 4.16 7.05
N GLU A 129 9.30 3.08 7.21
CA GLU A 129 10.55 2.84 6.51
C GLU A 129 10.35 2.77 4.99
N LEU A 130 9.42 1.94 4.52
CA LEU A 130 9.10 1.81 3.09
C LEU A 130 8.59 3.14 2.53
N PHE A 131 7.71 3.82 3.26
CA PHE A 131 7.16 5.10 2.82
C PHE A 131 8.21 6.21 2.75
N LYS A 132 9.23 6.18 3.61
CA LYS A 132 10.34 7.15 3.54
C LYS A 132 11.08 7.07 2.21
N VAL A 133 11.27 5.87 1.66
CA VAL A 133 11.88 5.70 0.33
C VAL A 133 10.99 6.33 -0.75
N VAL A 134 9.67 6.21 -0.61
CA VAL A 134 8.68 6.78 -1.54
C VAL A 134 8.58 8.30 -1.45
N SER A 135 8.64 8.88 -0.24
CA SER A 135 8.36 10.31 0.00
C SER A 135 9.48 11.25 -0.45
N HIS A 136 10.69 10.72 -0.69
CA HIS A 136 11.85 11.46 -1.22
C HIS A 136 11.86 11.52 -2.75
N ILE A 137 10.80 11.04 -3.40
CA ILE A 137 10.70 11.02 -4.86
C ILE A 137 9.99 12.28 -5.32
N ASP A 138 10.64 13.06 -6.17
CA ASP A 138 9.97 14.06 -6.99
C ASP A 138 9.10 13.32 -8.02
N ILE A 139 7.85 13.03 -7.64
CA ILE A 139 6.87 12.45 -8.55
C ILE A 139 6.46 13.55 -9.55
N ASN A 140 7.22 13.61 -10.66
CA ASN A 140 6.98 14.50 -11.80
C ASN A 140 5.60 14.25 -12.43
#